data_AF-A0A2J0L1T9-F1
#
_entry.id   AF-A0A2J0L1T9-F1
#
_cell.length_a   1.000
_cell.length_b   1.000
_cell.length_c   1.000
_cell.angle_alpha   90.00
_cell.angle_beta   90.00
_cell.angle_gamma   90.00
#
_symmetry.space_group_name_H-M   'P 1'
#
loop_
_entity.id
_entity.type
_entity.pdbx_description
1 polymer ?
#
loop_
_entity_poly.entity_id
_entity_poly.type
_entity_poly.pdbx_seq_one_letter_code
_entity_poly.pdbx_strand_id
1 'polypeptide(L)' 'MLDIKFIRQNPEKVKKGCRKKQVKVDITRVLIVDQEKRKYQKTLEELRAKQRRLSFETPLPLKKLTGIKNEIKK' A
#
# COMPACT_ATOMS: atom_id res chain seq x y z
N MET A 1 -1.68 20.84 -2.92
CA MET A 1 -1.40 19.39 -2.88
C MET A 1 -2.06 18.75 -4.10
N LEU A 2 -1.33 18.04 -4.96
CA LEU A 2 -1.95 17.35 -6.11
C LEU A 2 -2.50 16.00 -5.66
N ASP A 3 -3.70 15.65 -6.10
CA ASP A 3 -4.33 14.41 -5.68
C ASP A 3 -3.65 13.18 -6.31
N ILE A 4 -3.29 12.18 -5.50
CA ILE A 4 -2.63 10.95 -5.99
C ILE A 4 -3.54 10.14 -6.93
N LYS A 5 -4.87 10.30 -6.79
CA LYS A 5 -5.85 9.73 -7.73
C LYS A 5 -5.73 10.38 -9.10
N PHE A 6 -5.55 11.69 -9.15
CA PHE A 6 -5.40 12.45 -10.40
C PHE A 6 -4.10 12.09 -11.12
N ILE A 7 -3.01 11.93 -10.37
CA ILE A 7 -1.70 11.50 -10.90
C ILE A 7 -1.82 10.11 -11.55
N ARG A 8 -2.59 9.20 -10.95
CA ARG A 8 -2.83 7.86 -11.50
C ARG A 8 -3.70 7.85 -12.75
N GLN A 9 -4.76 8.65 -12.77
CA GLN A 9 -5.68 8.69 -13.91
C GLN A 9 -5.07 9.43 -15.11
N ASN A 10 -4.23 10.43 -14.86
CA ASN A 10 -3.69 11.30 -15.91
C ASN A 10 -2.16 11.52 -15.78
N PRO A 11 -1.33 10.45 -15.76
CA PRO A 11 0.11 10.58 -15.50
C PRO A 11 0.82 11.43 -16.57
N GLU A 12 0.40 11.35 -17.83
CA GLU A 12 0.98 12.14 -18.91
C GLU A 12 0.68 13.63 -18.80
N LYS A 13 -0.55 14.00 -18.41
CA LYS A 13 -0.94 15.40 -18.23
C LYS A 13 -0.15 16.02 -17.09
N VAL A 14 0.04 15.28 -16.00
CA VAL A 14 0.88 15.72 -14.88
C VAL A 14 2.34 15.87 -15.33
N LYS A 15 2.87 14.95 -16.14
CA LYS A 15 4.25 15.02 -16.66
C LYS A 15 4.47 16.25 -17.54
N LYS A 16 3.54 16.54 -18.45
CA LYS A 16 3.55 17.76 -19.27
C LYS A 16 3.42 19.01 -18.39
N GLY A 17 2.55 19.00 -17.38
CA GLY A 17 2.39 20.10 -16.43
C GLY A 17 3.65 20.39 -15.59
N CYS A 18 4.31 19.36 -15.07
CA CYS A 18 5.57 19.48 -14.34
C CYS A 18 6.69 20.02 -15.25
N ARG A 19 6.78 19.56 -16.50
CA ARG A 19 7.72 20.11 -17.49
C ARG A 19 7.47 21.59 -17.78
N LYS A 20 6.20 21.98 -18.00
CA LYS A 20 5.81 23.39 -18.23
C LYS A 20 6.14 24.28 -17.04
N LYS A 21 6.01 23.76 -15.82
CA LYS A 21 6.36 24.48 -14.58
C LYS A 21 7.85 24.35 -14.20
N GLN A 22 8.68 23.75 -15.05
CA GLN A 22 10.11 23.50 -14.83
C GLN A 22 10.41 22.74 -13.52
N VAL A 23 9.46 21.94 -13.03
CA VAL A 23 9.66 21.14 -11.82
C VAL A 23 10.18 19.77 -12.20
N LYS A 24 11.37 19.41 -11.69
CA LYS A 24 11.91 18.04 -11.78
C LYS A 24 11.17 17.13 -10.81
N VAL A 25 10.10 16.49 -11.28
CA VAL A 25 9.40 15.43 -10.55
C VAL A 25 9.37 14.17 -11.40
N ASP A 26 9.83 13.07 -10.83
CA ASP A 26 9.75 11.75 -11.44
C ASP A 26 8.42 11.05 -11.10
N ILE A 27 7.42 11.30 -11.94
CA ILE A 27 6.07 10.75 -11.78
C ILE A 27 6.08 9.22 -11.90
N THR A 28 6.99 8.66 -12.70
CA THR A 28 7.13 7.21 -12.84
C THR A 28 7.49 6.59 -11.49
N ARG A 29 8.48 7.16 -10.80
CA ARG A 29 8.89 6.68 -9.47
C ARG A 29 7.78 6.83 -8.42
N VAL A 30 7.02 7.93 -8.48
CA VAL A 30 5.86 8.13 -7.59
C VAL A 30 4.81 7.03 -7.78
N LEU A 31 4.51 6.65 -9.03
CA LEU A 31 3.54 5.60 -9.32
C LEU A 31 4.01 4.21 -8.86
N ILE A 32 5.31 3.91 -9.00
CA ILE A 32 5.89 2.65 -8.53
C ILE A 32 5.71 2.51 -7.02
N VAL A 33 6.13 3.53 -6.26
CA VAL A 33 6.01 3.53 -4.78
C VAL A 33 4.55 3.47 -4.35
N ASP A 34 3.65 4.17 -5.03
CA ASP A 34 2.21 4.10 -4.76
C ASP A 34 1.63 2.70 -5.02
N GLN A 35 2.11 1.99 -6.03
CA GLN A 35 1.72 0.62 -6.32
C GLN A 35 2.20 -0.35 -5.24
N GLU A 36 3.46 -0.23 -4.80
CA GLU A 36 4.01 -1.01 -3.70
C GLU A 36 3.24 -0.78 -2.40
N LYS A 37 2.98 0.49 -2.06
CA LYS A 37 2.19 0.83 -0.88
C LYS A 37 0.82 0.14 -0.89
N ARG A 38 0.12 0.13 -2.03
CA ARG A 38 -1.18 -0.58 -2.11
C ARG A 38 -1.05 -2.08 -1.95
N LYS A 39 0.00 -2.69 -2.53
CA LYS A 39 0.25 -4.13 -2.37
C LYS A 39 0.45 -4.45 -0.89
N TYR A 40 1.34 -3.73 -0.20
CA TYR A 40 1.58 -3.92 1.23
C TYR A 40 0.32 -3.69 2.07
N GLN A 41 -0.46 -2.65 1.74
CA GLN A 41 -1.69 -2.35 2.47
C GLN A 41 -2.72 -3.47 2.32
N LYS A 42 -2.88 -4.01 1.09
CA LYS A 42 -3.75 -5.15 0.83
C LYS A 42 -3.29 -6.40 1.58
N THR A 43 -2.00 -6.73 1.53
CA THR A 43 -1.46 -7.88 2.26
C THR A 43 -1.64 -7.74 3.76
N LEU A 44 -1.48 -6.53 4.30
CA LEU A 44 -1.65 -6.25 5.72
C LEU A 44 -3.12 -6.38 6.15
N GLU A 45 -4.06 -5.91 5.33
CA GLU A 45 -5.50 -6.13 5.54
C GLU A 45 -5.87 -7.61 5.49
N GLU A 46 -5.34 -8.37 4.52
CA GLU A 46 -5.54 -9.81 4.42
C GLU A 46 -4.99 -10.57 5.65
N LEU A 47 -3.78 -10.21 6.12
CA LEU A 47 -3.18 -10.79 7.32
C LEU A 47 -3.99 -10.46 8.58
N ARG A 48 -4.47 -9.22 8.72
CA ARG A 48 -5.38 -8.82 9.82
C ARG A 48 -6.70 -9.57 9.77
N ALA A 49 -7.27 -9.77 8.58
CA ALA A 49 -8.50 -10.54 8.41
C ALA A 49 -8.30 -12.01 8.79
N LYS A 50 -7.20 -12.63 8.34
CA LYS A 50 -6.80 -14.00 8.75
C LYS A 50 -6.61 -14.10 10.27
N GLN A 51 -5.95 -13.12 10.88
CA GLN A 51 -5.78 -13.06 12.34
C GLN A 51 -7.13 -13.02 13.07
N ARG A 52 -8.06 -12.16 12.63
CA ARG A 52 -9.40 -12.04 13.23
C ARG A 52 -10.20 -13.34 13.12
N ARG A 53 -10.18 -14.01 11.96
CA ARG A 53 -10.86 -15.30 11.76
C ARG A 53 -10.33 -16.36 12.72
N LEU A 54 -8.99 -16.50 12.79
CA LEU A 54 -8.34 -17.45 13.70
C LEU A 54 -8.61 -17.14 15.18
N SER A 55 -8.69 -15.85 15.55
CA SER A 55 -9.05 -15.43 16.91
C SER A 55 -10.51 -15.73 17.28
N PHE A 56 -11.42 -15.85 16.31
CA PHE A 56 -12.84 -16.13 16.57
C PHE A 56 -13.14 -17.65 16.55
N GLU A 57 -12.43 -18.42 15.73
CA GLU A 57 -12.68 -19.86 15.55
C GLU A 57 -12.11 -20.76 16.65
N THR A 58 -11.20 -20.28 17.51
CA THR A 58 -10.52 -21.16 18.47
C THR A 58 -10.21 -20.49 19.81
N PRO A 59 -10.66 -21.04 20.96
CA PRO A 59 -10.23 -20.57 22.28
C PRO A 59 -8.71 -20.72 22.53
N LEU A 60 -7.99 -21.63 21.87
CA LEU A 60 -6.54 -21.83 22.05
C LEU A 60 -5.87 -22.33 20.74
N PRO A 61 -5.14 -21.48 19.99
CA PRO A 61 -3.75 -21.80 19.63
C PRO A 61 -2.92 -20.52 19.40
N LEU A 62 -2.31 -20.02 20.48
CA LEU A 62 -1.47 -18.80 20.52
C LEU A 62 -0.27 -18.81 19.55
N LYS A 63 0.20 -20.00 19.11
CA LYS A 63 1.41 -20.16 18.27
C LYS A 63 1.25 -19.65 16.83
N LYS A 64 0.06 -19.71 16.22
CA LYS A 64 -0.15 -19.20 14.85
C LYS A 64 -0.32 -17.68 14.82
N LEU A 65 -0.88 -17.10 15.89
CA LEU A 65 -1.08 -15.66 16.03
C LEU A 65 0.24 -14.89 16.20
N THR A 66 1.23 -15.47 16.90
CA THR A 66 2.55 -14.87 17.05
C THR A 66 3.34 -14.85 15.73
N GLY A 67 3.21 -15.89 14.90
CA GLY A 67 3.79 -15.92 13.55
C GLY A 67 3.26 -14.80 12.64
N ILE A 68 1.94 -14.64 12.58
CA ILE A 68 1.30 -13.56 11.79
C ILE A 68 1.67 -12.17 12.35
N LYS A 69 1.76 -12.00 13.68
CA LYS A 69 2.23 -10.74 14.28
C LYS A 69 3.66 -10.39 13.88
N ASN A 70 4.54 -11.38 13.74
CA ASN A 70 5.92 -11.18 13.33
C ASN A 70 6.04 -10.82 11.84
N GLU A 71 5.15 -11.35 10.98
CA GLU A 71 5.05 -10.94 9.57
C GLU A 71 4.47 -9.53 9.40
N ILE A 72 3.55 -9.10 10.27
CA ILE A 72 3.00 -7.73 10.24
C ILE A 72 4.02 -6.69 10.75
N LYS A 73 4.98 -7.09 11.59
CA LYS A 73 5.99 -6.19 12.20
C LYS A 73 7.29 -6.06 11.39
N LYS A 74 7.47 -6.87 10.34
CA LYS A 74 8.67 -6.85 9.49
C LYS A 74 8.50 -5.90 8.33
#